data_AF-A0A382LFP9-F1
#
_entry.id   AF-A0A382LFP9-F1
#
_cell.length_a   1.000
_cell.length_b   1.000
_cell.length_c   1.000
_cell.angle_alpha   90.00
_cell.angle_beta   90.00
_cell.angle_gamma   90.00
#
_symmetry.space_group_name_H-M   'P 1'
#
loop_
_entity.id
_entity.type
_entity.pdbx_description
1 polymer ?
#
loop_
_entity_poly.entity_id
_entity_poly.type
_entity_poly.pdbx_seq_one_letter_code
_entity_poly.pdbx_strand_id
1 'polypeptide(L)'
;GSVHESGGMIVGGSDWAVSTMNPLVAIETAIRREDPENVITGVLNAAERMDLDEMLRAYTINAAYLMHQENTTGSIQVGKAADLIVLEQNLFDIPVDAIGDVRVLRTMIDGVTVYEIN
;
A
#
# COMPACT_ATOMS: atom_id res chain seq x y z
N GLY A 1 -19.43 -0.49 15.10
CA GLY A 1 -18.02 -0.08 15.01
C GLY A 1 -17.48 -0.60 13.71
N SER A 2 -16.41 0.02 13.21
CA SER A 2 -15.72 -0.48 12.02
C SER A 2 -14.98 -1.79 12.33
N VAL A 3 -14.59 -2.53 11.28
CA VAL A 3 -13.71 -3.71 11.43
C VAL A 3 -12.39 -3.30 12.09
N HIS A 4 -11.84 -2.16 11.65
CA HIS A 4 -10.59 -1.63 12.14
C HIS A 4 -10.65 -1.26 13.63
N GLU A 5 -11.64 -0.47 14.04
CA GLU A 5 -11.83 -0.07 15.46
C GLU A 5 -12.10 -1.27 16.38
N SER A 6 -12.64 -2.36 15.84
CA SER A 6 -12.90 -3.59 16.58
C SER A 6 -11.64 -4.48 16.72
N GLY A 7 -10.48 -4.03 16.21
CA GLY A 7 -9.22 -4.78 16.23
C GLY A 7 -9.09 -5.81 15.11
N GLY A 8 -9.94 -5.74 14.08
CA GLY A 8 -9.82 -6.58 12.90
C GLY A 8 -8.59 -6.22 12.06
N MET A 9 -7.83 -7.22 11.63
CA MET A 9 -6.69 -7.01 10.74
C MET A 9 -7.16 -6.54 9.37
N ILE A 10 -6.65 -5.40 8.93
CA ILE A 10 -6.92 -4.86 7.60
C ILE A 10 -5.89 -5.39 6.61
N VAL A 11 -6.36 -5.90 5.48
CA VAL A 11 -5.54 -6.43 4.39
C VAL A 11 -5.96 -5.74 3.08
N GLY A 12 -4.97 -5.25 2.35
CA GLY A 12 -5.19 -4.56 1.07
C GLY A 12 -5.29 -5.55 -0.10
N GLY A 13 -6.11 -5.22 -1.09
CA GLY A 13 -6.24 -5.97 -2.34
C GLY A 13 -6.79 -5.07 -3.45
N SER A 14 -6.38 -5.32 -4.70
CA SER A 14 -6.81 -4.50 -5.84
C SER A 14 -8.05 -5.05 -6.55
N ASP A 15 -8.29 -6.36 -6.48
CA ASP A 15 -9.25 -7.02 -7.39
C ASP A 15 -8.95 -6.71 -8.87
N TRP A 16 -7.65 -6.62 -9.21
CA TRP A 16 -7.20 -6.41 -10.59
C TRP A 16 -7.81 -7.47 -11.50
N ALA A 17 -8.40 -7.12 -12.65
CA ALA A 17 -8.28 -5.84 -13.37
C ALA A 17 -9.48 -4.87 -13.21
N VAL A 18 -10.32 -5.03 -12.19
CA VAL A 18 -11.47 -4.11 -11.97
C VAL A 18 -10.99 -2.75 -11.47
N SER A 19 -9.94 -2.71 -10.64
CA SER A 19 -9.26 -1.48 -10.22
C SER A 19 -7.77 -1.50 -10.61
N THR A 20 -7.01 -0.47 -10.26
CA THR A 20 -5.57 -0.36 -10.55
C THR A 20 -4.73 -1.42 -9.82
N MET A 21 -3.66 -1.88 -10.47
CA MET A 21 -2.66 -2.76 -9.85
C MET A 21 -1.73 -1.99 -8.90
N ASN A 22 -1.65 -0.66 -9.02
CA ASN A 22 -0.72 0.16 -8.22
C ASN A 22 -1.23 0.32 -6.78
N PRO A 23 -0.56 -0.27 -5.77
CA PRO A 23 -1.00 -0.18 -4.38
C PRO A 23 -0.93 1.25 -3.83
N LEU A 24 -0.06 2.12 -4.35
CA LEU A 24 0.06 3.50 -3.86
C LEU A 24 -1.23 4.30 -4.10
N VAL A 25 -1.89 4.10 -5.23
CA VAL A 25 -3.19 4.72 -5.52
C VAL A 25 -4.26 4.22 -4.55
N ALA A 26 -4.26 2.92 -4.22
CA ALA A 26 -5.21 2.35 -3.27
C ALA A 26 -4.94 2.84 -1.83
N ILE A 27 -3.68 2.99 -1.44
CA ILE A 27 -3.27 3.58 -0.15
C ILE A 27 -3.75 5.02 -0.06
N GLU A 28 -3.49 5.85 -1.08
CA GLU A 28 -4.00 7.22 -1.13
C GLU A 28 -5.54 7.25 -1.03
N THR A 29 -6.22 6.40 -1.80
CA THR A 29 -7.69 6.31 -1.81
C THR A 29 -8.23 5.94 -0.43
N ALA A 30 -7.57 5.06 0.31
CA ALA A 30 -7.99 4.68 1.66
C ALA A 30 -7.81 5.82 2.69
N ILE A 31 -6.76 6.63 2.54
CA ILE A 31 -6.49 7.78 3.41
C ILE A 31 -7.43 8.94 3.11
N ARG A 32 -7.65 9.24 1.82
CA ARG A 32 -8.50 10.37 1.40
C ARG A 32 -9.97 10.03 1.44
N ARG A 33 -10.32 8.77 1.14
CA ARG A 33 -11.69 8.29 0.92
C ARG A 33 -12.40 9.04 -0.21
N GLU A 34 -11.63 9.48 -1.20
CA GLU A 34 -12.07 10.24 -2.38
C GLU A 34 -11.78 9.41 -3.64
N ASP A 35 -12.42 9.76 -4.76
CA ASP A 35 -12.18 9.09 -6.04
C ASP A 35 -10.78 9.42 -6.58
N PRO A 36 -9.89 8.42 -6.79
CA PRO A 36 -8.54 8.66 -7.30
C PRO A 36 -8.53 9.25 -8.72
N GLU A 37 -9.58 9.04 -9.52
CA GLU A 37 -9.70 9.62 -10.87
C GLU A 37 -10.37 11.00 -10.87
N ASN A 38 -10.85 11.47 -9.71
CA ASN A 38 -11.62 12.70 -9.54
C ASN A 38 -12.84 12.82 -10.48
N VAL A 39 -13.43 11.69 -10.89
CA VAL A 39 -14.66 11.65 -11.70
C VAL A 39 -15.88 11.93 -10.84
N ILE A 40 -15.88 11.39 -9.61
CA ILE A 40 -16.91 11.61 -8.59
C ILE A 40 -16.35 12.51 -7.49
N THR A 41 -17.11 13.53 -7.11
CA THR A 41 -16.72 14.45 -6.03
C THR A 41 -17.29 14.01 -4.68
N GLY A 42 -16.55 14.31 -3.60
CA GLY A 42 -16.97 14.04 -2.22
C GLY A 42 -16.12 12.99 -1.51
N VAL A 43 -16.39 12.81 -0.21
CA VAL A 43 -15.66 11.88 0.67
C VAL A 43 -16.58 10.75 1.09
N LEU A 44 -16.22 9.51 0.78
CA LEU A 44 -16.98 8.31 1.11
C LEU A 44 -16.70 7.88 2.55
N ASN A 45 -17.67 8.01 3.46
CA ASN A 45 -17.52 7.59 4.87
C ASN A 45 -16.22 8.12 5.51
N ALA A 46 -16.11 9.44 5.66
CA ALA A 46 -14.90 10.11 6.16
C ALA A 46 -14.39 9.58 7.52
N ALA A 47 -15.26 9.00 8.34
CA ALA A 47 -14.89 8.39 9.62
C ALA A 47 -14.06 7.08 9.46
N GLU A 48 -14.08 6.47 8.28
CA GLU A 48 -13.36 5.23 7.93
C GLU A 48 -12.04 5.52 7.18
N ARG A 49 -11.52 6.76 7.28
CA ARG A 49 -10.17 7.07 6.79
C ARG A 49 -9.15 6.25 7.57
N MET A 50 -8.17 5.72 6.86
CA MET A 50 -7.09 4.91 7.43
C MET A 50 -5.80 5.72 7.49
N ASP A 51 -4.94 5.43 8.46
CA ASP A 51 -3.62 6.04 8.54
C ASP A 51 -2.64 5.41 7.53
N LEU A 52 -1.61 6.17 7.14
CA LEU A 52 -0.62 5.71 6.17
C LEU A 52 0.11 4.45 6.65
N ASP A 53 0.49 4.37 7.93
CA ASP A 53 1.20 3.20 8.44
C ASP A 53 0.32 1.95 8.46
N GLU A 54 -0.98 2.11 8.75
CA GLU A 54 -1.97 1.03 8.71
C GLU A 54 -2.12 0.49 7.29
N MET A 55 -2.20 1.38 6.30
CA MET A 55 -2.30 1.01 4.90
C MET A 55 -1.01 0.41 4.34
N LEU A 56 0.16 0.90 4.77
CA LEU A 56 1.43 0.25 4.45
C LEU A 56 1.49 -1.16 4.99
N ARG A 57 1.04 -1.41 6.23
CA ARG A 57 0.94 -2.77 6.80
C ARG A 57 -0.06 -3.63 6.04
N ALA A 58 -1.21 -3.06 5.67
CA ALA A 58 -2.27 -3.75 4.92
C ALA A 58 -1.77 -4.33 3.60
N TYR A 59 -0.92 -3.60 2.88
CA TYR A 59 -0.32 -4.01 1.61
C TYR A 59 1.03 -4.73 1.74
N THR A 60 1.55 -4.93 2.95
CA THR A 60 2.82 -5.62 3.19
C THR A 60 2.63 -6.79 4.16
N ILE A 61 2.91 -6.60 5.45
CA ILE A 61 2.98 -7.67 6.42
C ILE A 61 1.63 -8.32 6.71
N ASN A 62 0.52 -7.58 6.65
CA ASN A 62 -0.81 -8.15 6.90
C ASN A 62 -1.25 -9.05 5.74
N ALA A 63 -0.96 -8.66 4.50
CA ALA A 63 -1.20 -9.49 3.33
C ALA A 63 -0.34 -10.77 3.37
N ALA A 64 0.94 -10.64 3.73
CA ALA A 64 1.80 -11.80 3.93
C ALA A 64 1.27 -12.75 5.02
N TYR A 65 0.80 -12.21 6.15
CA TYR A 65 0.18 -13.00 7.22
C TYR A 65 -1.07 -13.73 6.77
N LEU A 66 -1.99 -13.05 6.06
CA LEU A 66 -3.20 -13.68 5.52
C LEU A 66 -2.87 -14.85 4.59
N MET A 67 -1.75 -14.76 3.87
CA MET A 67 -1.26 -15.78 2.94
C MET A 67 -0.36 -16.85 3.60
N HIS A 68 -0.13 -16.78 4.92
CA HIS A 68 0.82 -17.63 5.65
C HIS A 68 2.28 -17.53 5.17
N GLN A 69 2.67 -16.33 4.75
CA GLN A 69 4.00 -15.98 4.22
C GLN A 69 4.72 -14.94 5.07
N GLU A 70 4.21 -14.63 6.26
CA GLU A 70 4.79 -13.64 7.16
C GLU A 70 6.20 -13.99 7.64
N ASN A 71 6.62 -15.26 7.54
CA ASN A 71 7.98 -15.68 7.88
C ASN A 71 8.94 -15.61 6.68
N THR A 72 8.45 -15.38 5.46
CA THR A 72 9.24 -15.38 4.23
C THR A 72 9.28 -14.01 3.56
N THR A 73 8.22 -13.20 3.63
CA THR A 73 8.15 -11.87 2.98
C THR A 73 7.31 -10.87 3.79
N GLY A 74 7.00 -9.71 3.20
CA GLY A 74 6.08 -8.70 3.73
C GLY A 74 6.70 -7.71 4.74
N SER A 75 7.98 -7.84 5.09
CA SER A 75 8.68 -6.85 5.92
C SER A 75 10.20 -6.92 5.74
N ILE A 76 10.90 -5.83 6.01
CA ILE A 76 12.37 -5.78 5.99
C ILE A 76 12.93 -6.33 7.30
N GLN A 77 13.28 -7.62 7.31
CA GLN A 77 13.85 -8.32 8.46
C GLN A 77 14.89 -9.36 8.00
N VAL A 78 15.92 -9.59 8.82
CA VAL A 78 16.94 -10.61 8.53
C VAL A 78 16.28 -11.99 8.42
N GLY A 79 16.61 -12.73 7.36
CA GLY A 79 16.10 -14.08 7.10
C GLY A 79 14.91 -14.14 6.16
N LYS A 80 14.30 -13.00 5.79
CA LYS A 80 13.24 -12.91 4.77
C LYS A 80 13.79 -12.68 3.37
N ALA A 81 12.97 -12.92 2.36
CA ALA A 81 13.26 -12.62 0.96
C ALA A 81 13.60 -11.13 0.79
N ALA A 82 14.57 -10.84 -0.07
CA ALA A 82 15.00 -9.49 -0.39
C ALA A 82 14.11 -8.89 -1.50
N ASP A 83 12.80 -8.90 -1.26
CA ASP A 83 11.77 -8.30 -2.11
C ASP A 83 11.53 -6.86 -1.68
N LEU A 84 12.06 -5.90 -2.44
CA LEU A 84 12.13 -4.51 -2.04
C LEU A 84 11.73 -3.60 -3.19
N ILE A 85 11.11 -2.47 -2.85
CA ILE A 85 10.98 -1.33 -3.75
C ILE A 85 11.70 -0.13 -3.15
N VAL A 86 12.25 0.72 -4.03
CA VAL A 86 12.77 2.04 -3.67
C VAL A 86 11.80 3.07 -4.23
N LEU A 87 11.25 3.91 -3.37
CA LEU A 87 10.33 4.99 -3.77
C LEU A 87 11.11 6.28 -4.03
N GLU A 88 10.63 7.09 -4.97
CA GLU A 88 11.20 8.40 -5.32
C GLU A 88 11.12 9.39 -4.15
N GLN A 89 10.07 9.28 -3.33
CA GLN A 89 9.79 10.19 -2.23
C GLN A 89 9.45 9.39 -0.97
N ASN A 90 9.74 9.97 0.18
CA ASN A 90 9.26 9.46 1.46
C ASN A 90 7.76 9.80 1.60
N LEU A 91 6.91 8.78 1.68
CA LEU A 91 5.45 8.95 1.75
C LEU A 91 4.99 9.73 3.00
N PHE A 92 5.80 9.77 4.06
CA PHE A 92 5.50 10.51 5.29
C PHE A 92 5.81 12.02 5.20
N ASP A 93 6.57 12.43 4.18
CA ASP A 93 7.04 13.83 4.03
C ASP A 93 6.33 14.57 2.90
N ILE A 94 5.32 13.96 2.27
CA ILE A 94 4.58 14.50 1.13
C ILE A 94 3.09 14.66 1.45
N PRO A 95 2.37 15.53 0.72
CA PRO A 95 0.91 15.58 0.77
C PRO A 95 0.27 14.22 0.41
N VAL A 96 -0.83 13.89 1.08
CA VAL A 96 -1.52 12.60 0.88
C VAL A 96 -2.06 12.43 -0.54
N ASP A 97 -2.39 13.53 -1.22
CA ASP A 97 -2.89 13.59 -2.59
C ASP A 97 -1.78 13.43 -3.66
N ALA A 98 -0.53 13.23 -3.23
CA ALA A 98 0.60 12.95 -4.10
C ALA A 98 1.11 11.50 -3.97
N ILE A 99 0.55 10.70 -3.05
CA ILE A 99 1.06 9.34 -2.74
C ILE A 99 0.91 8.42 -3.96
N GLY A 100 -0.23 8.45 -4.63
CA GLY A 100 -0.53 7.61 -5.80
C GLY A 100 0.41 7.85 -6.99
N ASP A 101 1.00 9.05 -7.07
CA ASP A 101 1.90 9.49 -8.14
C ASP A 101 3.38 9.18 -7.86
N VAL A 102 3.73 8.76 -6.64
CA VAL A 102 5.12 8.47 -6.28
C VAL A 102 5.65 7.31 -7.13
N ARG A 103 6.79 7.55 -7.79
CA ARG A 103 7.40 6.57 -8.67
C ARG A 103 8.18 5.53 -7.86
N VAL A 104 8.07 4.28 -8.26
CA VAL A 104 9.03 3.24 -7.87
C VAL A 104 10.29 3.47 -8.71
N LEU A 105 11.42 3.77 -8.07
CA LEU A 105 12.72 3.93 -8.72
C LEU A 105 13.37 2.60 -9.05
N ARG A 106 13.16 1.59 -8.19
CA ARG A 106 13.76 0.26 -8.33
C ARG A 106 12.87 -0.79 -7.69
N THR A 107 12.78 -1.96 -8.32
CA THR A 107 12.16 -3.17 -7.76
C THR A 107 13.18 -4.29 -7.73
N MET A 108 13.26 -4.97 -6.59
CA MET A 108 14.09 -6.15 -6.35
C MET A 108 13.20 -7.34 -6.00
N ILE A 109 13.52 -8.51 -6.56
CA ILE A 109 12.92 -9.80 -6.20
C ILE A 109 14.06 -10.75 -5.85
N ASP A 110 14.00 -11.37 -4.68
CA ASP A 110 15.07 -12.24 -4.14
C ASP A 110 16.48 -11.59 -4.23
N GLY A 111 16.56 -10.27 -4.03
CA GLY A 111 17.81 -9.52 -4.08
C GLY A 111 18.30 -9.16 -5.49
N VAL A 112 17.61 -9.59 -6.54
CA VAL A 112 17.92 -9.25 -7.94
C VAL A 112 17.09 -8.05 -8.36
N THR A 113 17.72 -7.02 -8.91
CA THR A 113 16.99 -5.89 -9.50
C THR A 113 16.30 -6.34 -10.78
N VAL A 114 14.97 -6.26 -10.80
CA VAL A 114 14.12 -6.64 -11.95
C VAL A 114 13.53 -5.44 -12.68
N TYR A 115 13.52 -4.28 -12.02
CA TYR A 115 13.11 -3.01 -12.59
C TYR A 115 13.95 -1.89 -12.01
N GLU A 116 14.34 -0.95 -12.85
CA GLU A 116 15.01 0.28 -12.47
C GLU A 116 14.61 1.38 -13.44
N ILE A 117 14.35 2.56 -12.90
CA ILE A 117 14.04 3.75 -13.68
C ILE A 117 15.36 4.34 -14.20
N ASN A 118 15.44 4.59 -15.50
CA ASN A 118 16.62 5.22 -16.13
C ASN A 118 16.62 6.73 -15.93
#